data_AF-F6ZFC4-F1
#
_entry.id   AF-F6ZFC4-F1
#
_cell.length_a   1.000
_cell.length_b   1.000
_cell.length_c   1.000
_cell.angle_alpha   90.00
_cell.angle_beta   90.00
_cell.angle_gamma   90.00
#
_symmetry.space_group_name_H-M   'P 1'
#
loop_
_entity.id
_entity.type
_entity.pdbx_description
1 polymer ?
#
loop_
_entity_poly.entity_id
_entity_poly.type
_entity_poly.pdbx_seq_one_letter_code
_entity_poly.pdbx_strand_id
1 'polypeptide(L)' 'MDLPFYHGPLSKRACERLLLQEGKDGKFLLRDSESLPGVLCLCVFFTLLLFSEETLTGSCSSVFISSYECSL' A
#
# COMPACT_ATOMS: atom_id res chain seq x y z
N MET A 1 7.67 -18.65 -10.89
CA MET A 1 8.31 -17.93 -9.79
C MET A 1 7.20 -17.36 -8.94
N ASP A 2 6.90 -17.99 -7.80
CA ASP A 2 5.87 -17.49 -6.89
C ASP A 2 6.49 -16.42 -6.00
N LEU A 3 6.32 -15.15 -6.36
CA LEU A 3 6.66 -14.05 -5.46
C LEU A 3 5.59 -14.03 -4.36
N PRO A 4 5.94 -14.30 -3.08
CA PRO A 4 4.95 -14.41 -2.00
C PRO A 4 4.21 -13.09 -1.69
N PHE A 5 4.68 -11.98 -2.26
CA PHE A 5 4.10 -10.64 -2.10
C PHE A 5 3.34 -10.16 -3.35
N TYR A 6 3.32 -10.95 -4.42
CA TYR A 6 2.65 -10.60 -5.67
C TYR A 6 1.26 -11.22 -5.75
N HIS A 7 0.25 -10.37 -5.95
CA HIS A 7 -1.17 -10.76 -5.95
C HIS A 7 -1.82 -10.70 -7.34
N GLY A 8 -1.05 -10.42 -8.40
CA GLY A 8 -1.59 -10.31 -9.76
C GLY A 8 -2.53 -9.10 -9.93
N PRO A 9 -3.61 -9.23 -10.73
CA PRO A 9 -4.56 -8.15 -10.99
C PRO A 9 -5.45 -7.93 -9.77
N LEU A 10 -4.97 -7.09 -8.85
CA LEU A 10 -5.69 -6.68 -7.66
C LEU A 10 -6.12 -5.21 -7.78
N SER A 11 -7.39 -4.92 -7.52
CA SER A 11 -7.88 -3.55 -7.57
C SER A 11 -7.34 -2.70 -6.42
N LYS A 12 -7.21 -1.39 -6.64
CA LYS A 12 -6.73 -0.42 -5.64
C LYS A 12 -7.47 -0.57 -4.31
N ARG A 13 -8.81 -0.65 -4.35
CA ARG A 13 -9.66 -0.80 -3.15
C ARG A 13 -9.48 -2.14 -2.45
N ALA A 14 -9.32 -3.23 -3.20
CA ALA A 14 -9.10 -4.56 -2.61
C ALA A 14 -7.73 -4.62 -1.92
N CYS A 15 -6.72 -4.01 -2.52
CA CYS A 15 -5.39 -3.83 -1.94
C CYS A 15 -5.44 -3.03 -0.63
N GLU A 16 -6.09 -1.85 -0.64
CA GLU A 16 -6.25 -1.01 0.57
C GLU A 16 -6.92 -1.81 1.69
N ARG A 17 -7.99 -2.54 1.38
CA ARG A 17 -8.69 -3.37 2.37
C ARG A 17 -7.83 -4.50 2.94
N LEU A 18 -7.02 -5.16 2.11
CA LEU A 18 -6.08 -6.20 2.56
C LEU A 18 -5.02 -5.65 3.51
N LEU A 19 -4.40 -4.54 3.12
CA LEU A 19 -3.39 -3.86 3.92
C LEU A 19 -3.96 -3.32 5.24
N LEU A 20 -5.18 -2.77 5.19
CA LEU A 20 -5.88 -2.27 6.37
C LEU A 20 -6.34 -3.40 7.31
N GLN A 21 -6.77 -4.54 6.76
CA GLN A 21 -7.20 -5.71 7.54
C GLN A 21 -6.01 -6.34 8.28
N GLU A 22 -4.82 -6.34 7.69
CA GLU A 22 -3.58 -6.74 8.37
C GLU A 22 -3.17 -5.73 9.45
N GLY A 23 -3.41 -4.43 9.22
CA GLY A 23 -3.21 -3.37 10.21
C GLY A 23 -1.77 -3.23 10.71
N LYS A 24 -0.80 -3.78 9.97
CA LYS A 24 0.61 -3.86 10.36
C LYS A 24 1.44 -2.84 9.60
N ASP A 25 2.06 -1.93 10.33
CA ASP A 25 2.98 -0.94 9.77
C ASP A 25 4.11 -1.59 8.96
N GLY A 26 4.38 -1.05 7.77
CA GLY A 26 5.38 -1.58 6.84
C GLY A 26 4.94 -2.82 6.06
N LYS A 27 3.68 -3.27 6.17
CA LYS A 27 3.15 -4.32 5.29
C LYS A 27 3.09 -3.80 3.86
N PHE A 28 3.57 -4.61 2.92
CA PHE A 28 3.53 -4.27 1.50
C PHE A 28 3.04 -5.42 0.64
N LEU A 29 2.58 -5.10 -0.55
CA LEU A 29 2.25 -6.06 -1.60
C LEU A 29 2.48 -5.45 -2.99
N LEU A 30 2.68 -6.32 -3.97
CA LEU A 30 2.79 -6.01 -5.39
C LEU A 30 1.52 -6.44 -6.12
N ARG A 31 1.05 -5.60 -7.02
CA ARG A 31 -0.11 -5.86 -7.88
C ARG A 31 0.12 -5.31 -9.27
N ASP A 32 -0.65 -5.79 -10.24
CA ASP A 32 -0.67 -5.18 -11.57
C ASP A 32 -1.39 -3.82 -11.53
N SER A 33 -0.91 -2.89 -12.35
CA SER A 33 -1.57 -1.61 -12.55
C SER A 33 -2.88 -1.80 -13.32
N GLU A 34 -3.95 -1.21 -12.81
CA GLU A 34 -5.26 -1.19 -13.49
C GLU A 34 -5.26 -0.25 -14.71
N SER A 35 -4.34 0.72 -14.74
CA SER A 35 -4.31 1.76 -15.78
C SER A 35 -3.32 1.44 -16.91
N LEU A 36 -2.22 0.75 -16.60
CA LEU A 36 -1.14 0.48 -17.55
C LEU A 36 -0.81 -1.02 -17.57
N PRO A 37 -1.05 -1.74 -18.67
CA PRO A 37 -0.70 -3.15 -18.78
C PRO A 37 0.82 -3.32 -18.74
N GLY A 38 1.30 -4.30 -17.95
CA GLY A 38 2.73 -4.60 -17.81
C GLY A 38 3.45 -3.78 -16.73
N VAL A 39 2.75 -2.85 -16.07
CA VAL A 39 3.30 -2.07 -14.93
C VAL A 39 2.87 -2.70 -13.61
N LEU A 40 3.82 -2.78 -12.66
CA LEU A 40 3.57 -3.22 -11.29
C LEU A 40 3.40 -2.01 -10.36
N CYS A 41 2.47 -2.10 -9.42
CA CYS A 41 2.25 -1.12 -8.36
C CYS A 41 2.69 -1.69 -7.01
N LEU A 42 3.40 -0.87 -6.22
CA LEU A 42 3.82 -1.20 -4.86
C LEU A 42 2.90 -0.48 -3.91
N CYS A 43 2.21 -1.27 -3.09
CA CYS A 43 1.28 -0.75 -2.12
C CYS A 43 1.85 -1.04 -0.73
N VAL A 44 2.00 0.00 0.09
CA VAL A 44 2.55 -0.11 1.45
C VAL A 44 1.57 0.50 2.44
N PHE A 45 1.34 -0.21 3.54
CA PHE A 45 0.61 0.28 4.70
C PHE A 45 1.58 1.02 5.62
N PHE A 46 1.29 2.27 5.94
CA PHE A 46 2.05 3.00 6.93
C PHE A 46 1.15 3.85 7.83
N THR A 47 1.42 3.83 9.13
CA THR A 47 0.72 4.65 10.12
C THR A 47 1.54 5.89 10.41
N LEU A 48 1.04 7.05 9.96
CA LEU A 48 1.65 8.33 10.30
C LEU A 48 1.20 8.73 11.71
N LEU A 49 2.18 8.87 12.60
CA LEU A 49 1.95 9.43 13.91
C LEU A 49 2.15 10.94 13.84
N LEU A 50 1.06 11.69 13.96
CA LEU A 50 1.11 13.15 13.97
C LEU A 50 1.25 13.63 15.41
N PHE A 51 2.34 14.34 15.67
CA PHE A 51 2.58 15.01 16.94
C PHE A 51 2.19 16.49 16.81
N SER A 52 1.17 16.93 17.54
CA SER A 52 0.89 18.36 17.76
C SER A 52 1.46 18.79 19.13
N GLU A 53 2.02 20.00 19.18
CA GLU A 53 2.60 20.64 20.39
C GLU A 53 1.64 20.69 21.59
N GLU A 54 0.32 20.71 21.36
CA GLU A 54 -0.67 20.49 22.41
C GLU A 54 -1.24 19.07 22.31
N THR A 55 -0.76 18.22 23.22
CA THR A 55 -1.38 17.00 23.77
C THR A 55 -2.61 16.41 23.05
N LEU A 56 -2.44 15.91 21.82
CA LEU A 56 -3.37 14.97 21.18
C LEU A 56 -2.53 14.08 20.24
N THR A 57 -2.17 12.89 20.71
CA THR A 57 -1.53 11.86 19.87
C THR A 57 -2.55 11.33 18.86
N GLY A 58 -2.64 11.99 17.71
CA GLY A 58 -3.47 11.54 16.59
C GLY A 58 -2.70 10.54 15.73
N SER A 59 -3.21 9.31 15.64
CA SER A 59 -2.71 8.31 14.68
C SER A 59 -3.57 8.38 13.41
N CYS A 60 -2.96 8.75 12.28
CA CYS A 60 -3.60 8.64 10.97
C CYS A 60 -3.03 7.44 10.22
N SER A 61 -3.82 6.36 10.09
CA SER A 61 -3.48 5.22 9.24
C SER A 61 -3.74 5.58 7.78
N SER A 62 -2.69 5.62 6.94
CA SER A 62 -2.83 5.89 5.51
C SER A 62 -2.25 4.74 4.69
N VAL A 63 -2.93 4.37 3.61
CA VAL A 63 -2.40 3.41 2.64
C VAL A 63 -1.74 4.21 1.53
N PHE A 64 -0.44 4.04 1.33
CA PHE A 64 0.26 4.67 0.22
C PHE A 64 0.34 3.69 -0.96
N ILE A 65 -0.25 4.07 -2.08
CA ILE A 65 -0.21 3.30 -3.33
C ILE A 65 0.71 4.06 -4.27
N SER A 66 1.98 3.69 -4.26
CA SER A 66 2.93 4.20 -5.22
C SER A 66 2.85 3.32 -6.46
N SER A 67 2.20 3.83 -7.49
CA SER A 67 2.39 3.34 -8.86
C SER A 67 3.77 3.80 -9.30
N TYR A 68 4.82 3.11 -8.86
CA TYR A 68 6.12 3.30 -9.49
C TYR A 68 6.01 2.71 -10.89
N GLU A 69 5.99 3.56 -11.91
CA GLU A 69 6.19 3.11 -13.29
C GLU A 69 7.64 2.60 -13.39
N CYS A 70 7.86 1.35 -13.01
CA CYS A 70 9.09 0.66 -13.35
C CYS A 70 9.02 0.32 -14.84
N SER A 71 9.40 1.28 -15.69
CA SER A 71 9.75 0.99 -17.08
C SER A 71 10.97 0.07 -17.04
N LEU A 72 10.76 -1.24 -17.18
CA LEU A 72 11.82 -2.21 -17.46
C LEU A 72 12.36 -2.00 -18.88
#